data_AF-W0AJ47-F1
#
_entry.id   AF-W0AJ47-F1
#
_cell.length_a   1.000
_cell.length_b   1.000
_cell.length_c   1.000
_cell.angle_alpha   90.00
_cell.angle_beta   90.00
_cell.angle_gamma   90.00
#
_symmetry.space_group_name_H-M   'P 1'
#
loop_
_entity.id
_entity.type
_entity.pdbx_description
1 polymer ?
#
loop_
_entity_poly.entity_id
_entity_poly.type
_entity_poly.pdbx_seq_one_letter_code
_entity_poly.pdbx_strand_id
1 'polypeptide(L)'
;MNAQALNYTPKAIDALTLMQQTTPYAWSAQGLEYLTSKLRQAQTFVLPEYGQLLDRNTPRPEVPGLMMKPPFPVVAIEYPAPAASAPRQDEWTAAPCSKRIALAWDHQDDMPVGAPWQDQRGKLSDGVVVASVCWYDAYQAWMPVGAAMHIPYEGAWRDRNAEIITSAFWRDQVAAGRISPAQRKAKALTGTLIPVMPEAMQQLFGQMGTTAAFEVFQADLMDEVNAYFDMVYALACRNVRAVERPAPKFLNRQRARKGKPLLKPFHVLELAGEVMSGGGGIGSDRSGPRDHIRRGHIRRLAEGRITWVNQTMVHGRGGSVDKVYSVRAGA
;
A
#
# COMPACT_ATOMS: atom_id res chain seq x y z
N MET A 1 -13.99 15.15 -3.80
CA MET A 1 -14.66 13.90 -3.37
C MET A 1 -14.68 13.87 -1.86
N ASN A 2 -15.86 13.74 -1.23
CA ASN A 2 -15.94 13.47 0.20
C ASN A 2 -15.57 12.00 0.42
N ALA A 3 -14.33 11.76 0.86
CA ALA A 3 -13.90 10.42 1.23
C ALA A 3 -14.77 9.88 2.38
N GLN A 4 -15.34 8.69 2.19
CA GLN A 4 -16.18 8.01 3.17
C GLN A 4 -15.37 6.94 3.91
N ALA A 5 -15.77 6.62 5.14
CA ALA A 5 -15.17 5.54 5.90
C ALA A 5 -15.42 4.18 5.20
N LEU A 6 -14.35 3.42 4.93
CA LEU A 6 -14.44 2.07 4.35
C LEU A 6 -14.74 1.01 5.42
N ASN A 7 -14.22 1.21 6.63
CA ASN A 7 -14.42 0.34 7.80
C ASN A 7 -13.93 -1.09 7.54
N TYR A 8 -12.78 -1.23 6.89
CA TYR A 8 -12.16 -2.52 6.62
C TYR A 8 -11.49 -3.10 7.86
N THR A 9 -10.75 -2.29 8.61
CA THR A 9 -10.07 -2.63 9.86
C THR A 9 -10.94 -3.41 10.85
N PRO A 10 -12.15 -2.94 11.25
CA PRO A 10 -12.99 -3.70 12.19
C PRO A 10 -13.48 -5.04 11.62
N LYS A 11 -13.62 -5.18 10.30
CA LYS A 11 -14.02 -6.45 9.66
C LYS A 11 -12.85 -7.42 9.60
N ALA A 12 -11.65 -6.91 9.32
CA ALA A 12 -10.42 -7.68 9.36
C ALA A 12 -10.14 -8.19 10.78
N ILE A 13 -10.28 -7.34 11.81
CA ILE A 13 -10.17 -7.73 13.22
C ILE A 13 -11.08 -8.92 13.55
N ASP A 14 -12.38 -8.83 13.21
CA ASP A 14 -13.34 -9.91 13.48
C ASP A 14 -12.89 -11.23 12.80
N ALA A 15 -12.42 -11.17 11.55
CA ALA A 15 -11.99 -12.35 10.79
C ALA A 15 -10.65 -12.94 11.28
N LEU A 16 -9.65 -12.11 11.59
CA LEU A 16 -8.36 -12.57 12.09
C LEU A 16 -8.49 -13.16 13.50
N THR A 17 -9.39 -12.63 14.33
CA THR A 17 -9.71 -13.21 15.65
C THR A 17 -10.30 -14.61 15.50
N LEU A 18 -11.19 -14.83 14.51
CA LEU A 18 -11.71 -16.17 14.23
C LEU A 18 -10.60 -17.10 13.73
N MET A 19 -9.77 -16.64 12.80
CA MET A 19 -8.64 -17.42 12.28
C MET A 19 -7.67 -17.83 13.39
N GLN A 20 -7.38 -16.94 14.34
CA GLN A 20 -6.57 -17.20 15.53
C GLN A 20 -7.16 -18.35 16.37
N GLN A 21 -8.49 -18.40 16.52
CA GLN A 21 -9.18 -19.41 17.33
C GLN A 21 -9.22 -20.78 16.64
N THR A 22 -9.16 -20.82 15.31
CA THR A 22 -9.32 -22.05 14.53
C THR A 22 -8.01 -22.62 13.98
N THR A 23 -6.92 -21.85 13.96
CA THR A 23 -5.65 -22.31 13.42
C THR A 23 -5.01 -23.38 14.33
N PRO A 24 -4.49 -24.48 13.78
CA PRO A 24 -3.75 -25.47 14.58
C PRO A 24 -2.32 -25.01 14.93
N TYR A 25 -1.87 -23.87 14.39
CA TYR A 25 -0.50 -23.38 14.48
C TYR A 25 -0.36 -22.35 15.60
N ALA A 26 0.28 -22.73 16.71
CA ALA A 26 0.35 -21.93 17.93
C ALA A 26 1.07 -20.59 17.77
N TRP A 27 2.19 -20.53 17.03
CA TRP A 27 2.93 -19.27 16.82
C TRP A 27 2.24 -18.38 15.80
N SER A 28 1.64 -18.95 14.76
CA SER A 28 0.81 -18.21 13.82
C SER A 28 -0.45 -17.66 14.50
N ALA A 29 -1.01 -18.36 15.49
CA ALA A 29 -2.08 -17.82 16.34
C ALA A 29 -1.60 -16.57 17.12
N GLN A 30 -0.42 -16.62 17.73
CA GLN A 30 0.17 -15.44 18.39
C GLN A 30 0.43 -14.30 17.41
N GLY A 31 0.89 -14.61 16.19
CA GLY A 31 1.06 -13.63 15.11
C GLY A 31 -0.25 -12.96 14.70
N LEU A 32 -1.33 -13.72 14.57
CA LEU A 32 -2.68 -13.22 14.30
C LEU A 32 -3.21 -12.34 15.45
N GLU A 33 -2.95 -12.74 16.69
CA GLU A 33 -3.27 -11.94 17.88
C GLU A 33 -2.52 -10.61 17.86
N TYR A 34 -1.21 -10.65 17.55
CA TYR A 34 -0.37 -9.47 17.44
C TYR A 34 -0.86 -8.51 16.36
N LEU A 35 -1.15 -9.00 15.15
CA LEU A 35 -1.74 -8.19 14.08
C LEU A 35 -3.08 -7.58 14.50
N THR A 36 -3.93 -8.37 15.16
CA THR A 36 -5.23 -7.90 15.66
C THR A 36 -5.05 -6.80 16.70
N SER A 37 -4.07 -6.93 17.59
CA SER A 37 -3.70 -5.90 18.56
C SER A 37 -3.23 -4.61 17.88
N LYS A 38 -2.34 -4.70 16.88
CA LYS A 38 -1.89 -3.54 16.10
C LYS A 38 -3.05 -2.88 15.36
N LEU A 39 -3.92 -3.64 14.68
CA LEU A 39 -5.14 -3.11 14.04
C LEU A 39 -6.06 -2.38 15.04
N ARG A 40 -6.20 -2.90 16.27
CA ARG A 40 -6.97 -2.24 17.34
C ARG A 40 -6.32 -0.96 17.84
N GLN A 41 -5.01 -0.81 17.76
CA GLN A 41 -4.27 0.40 18.14
C GLN A 41 -4.24 1.43 17.01
N ALA A 42 -4.31 0.97 15.76
CA ALA A 42 -4.12 1.77 14.56
C ALA A 42 -5.00 3.02 14.51
N GLN A 43 -4.38 4.11 14.02
CA GLN A 43 -5.07 5.24 13.44
C GLN A 43 -5.37 4.94 11.96
N THR A 44 -6.65 4.98 11.59
CA THR A 44 -7.06 4.60 10.24
C THR A 44 -6.89 5.78 9.28
N PHE A 45 -6.31 5.53 8.11
CA PHE A 45 -6.30 6.42 6.95
C PHE A 45 -7.10 5.78 5.83
N VAL A 46 -7.86 6.58 5.10
CA VAL A 46 -8.57 6.13 3.89
C VAL A 46 -7.91 6.77 2.67
N LEU A 47 -7.43 5.93 1.75
CA LEU A 47 -6.82 6.37 0.50
C LEU A 47 -7.71 6.04 -0.73
N PRO A 48 -7.44 6.66 -1.88
CA PRO A 48 -8.08 6.31 -3.15
C PRO A 48 -7.80 4.87 -3.59
N GLU A 49 -8.40 4.48 -4.73
CA GLU A 49 -8.18 3.17 -5.33
C GLU A 49 -6.69 2.80 -5.47
N TYR A 50 -6.40 1.54 -5.17
CA TYR A 50 -5.07 0.93 -5.14
C TYR A 50 -4.11 1.58 -4.12
N GLY A 51 -4.60 2.44 -3.23
CA GLY A 51 -3.77 3.20 -2.30
C GLY A 51 -2.79 4.12 -3.02
N GLN A 52 -3.04 4.42 -4.30
CA GLN A 52 -2.10 5.12 -5.16
C GLN A 52 -2.32 6.63 -5.07
N LEU A 53 -1.34 7.34 -4.55
CA LEU A 53 -1.31 8.80 -4.55
C LEU A 53 -0.33 9.31 -5.61
N LEU A 54 0.82 8.63 -5.74
CA LEU A 54 1.90 9.00 -6.65
C LEU A 54 1.81 8.24 -7.97
N ASP A 55 2.33 8.85 -9.04
CA ASP A 55 2.57 8.10 -10.26
C ASP A 55 3.64 7.04 -10.04
N ARG A 56 3.22 5.77 -10.01
CA ARG A 56 4.10 4.62 -9.79
C ARG A 56 5.04 4.36 -10.96
N ASN A 57 4.87 5.00 -12.13
CA ASN A 57 5.83 4.89 -13.24
C ASN A 57 7.05 5.80 -13.09
N THR A 58 6.94 6.81 -12.22
CA THR A 58 8.01 7.76 -11.92
C THR A 58 8.79 7.27 -10.70
N PRO A 59 10.13 7.25 -10.74
CA PRO A 59 10.93 6.93 -9.56
C PRO A 59 10.60 7.85 -8.39
N ARG A 60 10.42 7.26 -7.19
CA ARG A 60 10.31 8.05 -5.97
C ARG A 60 11.67 8.71 -5.70
N PRO A 61 11.68 9.97 -5.24
CA PRO A 61 12.94 10.64 -4.93
C PRO A 61 13.57 10.01 -3.68
N GLU A 62 14.90 9.92 -3.64
CA GLU A 62 15.60 9.49 -2.43
C GLU A 62 15.35 10.47 -1.28
N VAL A 63 15.01 9.94 -0.10
CA VAL A 63 14.73 10.71 1.12
C VAL A 63 15.41 10.06 2.32
N PRO A 64 15.67 10.83 3.40
CA PRO A 64 16.17 10.24 4.65
C PRO A 64 15.23 9.14 5.14
N GLY A 65 15.76 8.01 5.61
CA GLY A 65 14.92 6.87 6.00
C GLY A 65 14.03 7.16 7.21
N LEU A 66 14.38 8.11 8.09
CA LEU A 66 13.47 8.62 9.13
C LEU A 66 12.16 9.21 8.58
N MET A 67 12.11 9.62 7.31
CA MET A 67 10.85 10.02 6.66
C MET A 67 9.86 8.85 6.56
N MET A 68 10.35 7.60 6.58
CA MET A 68 9.51 6.40 6.58
C MET A 68 8.89 6.11 7.94
N LYS A 69 9.18 6.92 8.98
CA LYS A 69 8.55 6.77 10.29
C LYS A 69 7.04 7.02 10.20
N PRO A 70 6.19 6.12 10.74
CA PRO A 70 4.75 6.34 10.74
C PRO A 70 4.33 7.64 11.44
N PRO A 71 3.31 8.36 10.96
CA PRO A 71 2.81 9.59 11.59
C PRO A 71 2.13 9.35 12.96
N PHE A 72 1.77 8.10 13.25
CA PHE A 72 1.24 7.63 14.53
C PHE A 72 1.89 6.29 14.88
N PRO A 73 1.95 5.86 16.16
CA PRO A 73 2.61 4.60 16.54
C PRO A 73 2.18 3.38 15.72
N VAL A 74 0.89 3.31 15.36
CA VAL A 74 0.34 2.32 14.42
C VAL A 74 -0.64 3.01 13.48
N VAL A 75 -0.55 2.69 12.19
CA VAL A 75 -1.41 3.21 11.12
C VAL A 75 -2.01 2.06 10.32
N ALA A 76 -3.30 2.15 10.01
CA ALA A 76 -3.98 1.24 9.09
C ALA A 76 -4.49 2.03 7.88
N ILE A 77 -3.98 1.71 6.69
CA ILE A 77 -4.36 2.39 5.44
C ILE A 77 -5.37 1.52 4.72
N GLU A 78 -6.62 1.96 4.65
CA GLU A 78 -7.71 1.28 3.95
C GLU A 78 -7.84 1.83 2.53
N TYR A 79 -7.87 0.95 1.54
CA TYR A 79 -8.16 1.33 0.16
C TYR A 79 -8.87 0.21 -0.62
N PRO A 80 -9.78 0.57 -1.54
CA PRO A 80 -10.33 -0.37 -2.51
C PRO A 80 -9.26 -0.68 -3.57
N ALA A 81 -9.23 -1.92 -4.05
CA ALA A 81 -8.37 -2.35 -5.15
C ALA A 81 -9.22 -3.19 -6.12
N PRO A 82 -10.19 -2.56 -6.83
CA PRO A 82 -11.06 -3.28 -7.73
C PRO A 82 -10.25 -4.10 -8.73
N ALA A 83 -10.78 -5.21 -9.23
CA ALA A 83 -10.05 -6.06 -10.17
C ALA A 83 -9.58 -5.21 -11.36
N ALA A 84 -8.25 -5.12 -11.54
CA ALA A 84 -7.68 -4.38 -12.65
C ALA A 84 -8.16 -4.98 -13.98
N SER A 85 -8.40 -4.12 -14.98
CA SER A 85 -8.61 -4.53 -16.37
C SER A 85 -7.31 -4.99 -17.05
N ALA A 86 -6.17 -4.96 -16.35
CA ALA A 86 -4.88 -5.40 -16.86
C ALA A 86 -4.72 -6.93 -16.69
N PRO A 87 -4.12 -7.62 -17.67
CA PRO A 87 -3.90 -9.05 -17.61
C PRO A 87 -3.05 -9.41 -16.38
N ARG A 88 -3.57 -10.33 -15.58
CA ARG A 88 -2.87 -10.95 -14.46
C ARG A 88 -1.81 -11.90 -15.02
N GLN A 89 -0.70 -12.02 -14.30
CA GLN A 89 0.31 -13.03 -14.61
C GLN A 89 0.12 -14.18 -13.66
N ASP A 90 -0.21 -15.35 -14.18
CA ASP A 90 -0.67 -16.51 -13.39
C ASP A 90 0.34 -16.96 -12.33
N GLU A 91 1.64 -16.70 -12.53
CA GLU A 91 2.72 -17.12 -11.61
C GLU A 91 2.90 -16.23 -10.38
N TRP A 92 2.57 -14.93 -10.47
CA TRP A 92 2.87 -13.95 -9.41
C TRP A 92 1.65 -13.18 -8.92
N THR A 93 0.47 -13.45 -9.48
CA THR A 93 -0.75 -12.76 -9.08
C THR A 93 -1.53 -13.64 -8.11
N ALA A 94 -1.54 -13.26 -6.83
CA ALA A 94 -2.45 -13.85 -5.86
C ALA A 94 -3.91 -13.74 -6.32
N ALA A 95 -4.77 -14.53 -5.68
CA ALA A 95 -6.20 -14.45 -5.88
C ALA A 95 -6.70 -12.99 -5.75
N PRO A 96 -7.70 -12.57 -6.56
CA PRO A 96 -8.23 -11.21 -6.53
C PRO A 96 -8.49 -10.71 -5.11
N CYS A 97 -7.98 -9.51 -4.82
CA CYS A 97 -8.16 -8.85 -3.53
C CYS A 97 -8.78 -7.45 -3.69
N SER A 98 -10.12 -7.36 -3.67
CA SER A 98 -10.85 -6.11 -3.91
C SER A 98 -10.72 -5.05 -2.81
N LYS A 99 -10.30 -5.43 -1.60
CA LYS A 99 -10.21 -4.55 -0.42
C LYS A 99 -8.94 -4.87 0.34
N ARG A 100 -8.18 -3.83 0.69
CA ARG A 100 -6.83 -4.00 1.21
C ARG A 100 -6.57 -3.05 2.37
N ILE A 101 -5.73 -3.52 3.30
CA ILE A 101 -5.25 -2.76 4.45
C ILE A 101 -3.72 -2.88 4.47
N ALA A 102 -3.03 -1.75 4.34
CA ALA A 102 -1.62 -1.67 4.70
C ALA A 102 -1.53 -1.30 6.19
N LEU A 103 -1.07 -2.24 7.02
CA LEU A 103 -0.87 -2.02 8.45
C LEU A 103 0.59 -1.69 8.71
N ALA A 104 0.88 -0.47 9.16
CA ALA A 104 2.24 -0.01 9.41
C ALA A 104 2.44 0.40 10.88
N TRP A 105 3.60 0.08 11.45
CA TRP A 105 3.95 0.50 12.81
C TRP A 105 5.44 0.71 12.98
N ASP A 106 5.79 1.54 13.97
CA ASP A 106 7.17 1.72 14.39
C ASP A 106 7.67 0.40 15.00
N HIS A 107 8.75 -0.16 14.47
CA HIS A 107 9.26 -1.44 14.90
C HIS A 107 9.65 -1.38 16.38
N GLN A 108 9.16 -2.35 17.14
CA GLN A 108 9.61 -2.66 18.47
C GLN A 108 10.00 -4.15 18.44
N ASP A 109 10.96 -4.56 19.26
CA ASP A 109 11.33 -5.98 19.41
C ASP A 109 10.27 -6.73 20.24
N ASP A 110 9.00 -6.58 19.84
CA ASP A 110 7.78 -7.06 20.50
C ASP A 110 7.01 -8.09 19.66
N MET A 111 7.47 -8.37 18.43
CA MET A 111 6.86 -9.38 17.55
C MET A 111 6.96 -10.77 18.17
N PRO A 112 5.87 -11.56 18.19
CA PRO A 112 5.90 -12.94 18.65
C PRO A 112 6.67 -13.78 17.62
N VAL A 113 7.96 -13.97 17.85
CA VAL A 113 8.78 -14.83 17.00
C VAL A 113 8.78 -16.25 17.55
N GLY A 114 8.23 -17.20 16.79
CA GLY A 114 8.27 -18.63 17.06
C GLY A 114 9.51 -19.31 16.49
N ALA A 115 9.79 -20.55 16.90
CA ALA A 115 10.82 -21.37 16.26
C ALA A 115 10.41 -21.69 14.81
N PRO A 116 11.33 -21.74 13.82
CA PRO A 116 12.80 -21.57 13.90
C PRO A 116 13.33 -20.13 13.98
N TRP A 117 12.50 -19.10 13.90
CA TRP A 117 12.96 -17.71 13.75
C TRP A 117 13.33 -17.00 15.05
N GLN A 118 13.31 -17.67 16.20
CA GLN A 118 13.64 -17.05 17.49
C GLN A 118 15.00 -16.36 17.50
N ASP A 119 15.94 -16.86 16.70
CA ASP A 119 17.28 -16.29 16.55
C ASP A 119 17.28 -14.93 15.83
N GLN A 120 16.17 -14.51 15.21
CA GLN A 120 16.02 -13.22 14.54
C GLN A 120 15.61 -12.07 15.48
N ARG A 121 15.19 -12.37 16.72
CA ARG A 121 14.86 -11.33 17.71
C ARG A 121 16.07 -10.45 18.00
N GLY A 122 15.83 -9.15 18.15
CA GLY A 122 16.88 -8.15 18.42
C GLY A 122 17.91 -7.94 17.29
N LYS A 123 17.77 -8.60 16.13
CA LYS A 123 18.65 -8.39 14.96
C LYS A 123 18.17 -7.27 14.03
N LEU A 124 16.91 -6.88 14.13
CA LEU A 124 16.35 -5.80 13.34
C LEU A 124 16.66 -4.46 14.01
N SER A 125 17.13 -3.50 13.21
CA SER A 125 17.31 -2.13 13.67
C SER A 125 15.97 -1.39 13.74
N ASP A 126 16.00 -0.19 14.30
CA ASP A 126 14.86 0.73 14.26
C ASP A 126 14.39 0.95 12.81
N GLY A 127 13.07 0.90 12.61
CA GLY A 127 12.47 0.94 11.29
C GLY A 127 10.97 0.90 11.35
N VAL A 128 10.34 0.88 10.19
CA VAL A 128 8.90 0.66 10.05
C VAL A 128 8.65 -0.80 9.65
N VAL A 129 7.62 -1.41 10.22
CA VAL A 129 7.09 -2.67 9.71
C VAL A 129 5.80 -2.40 8.96
N VAL A 130 5.64 -3.00 7.78
CA VAL A 130 4.42 -2.94 6.97
C VAL A 130 3.91 -4.35 6.70
N ALA A 131 2.72 -4.68 7.21
CA ALA A 131 2.01 -5.93 6.96
C ALA A 131 0.83 -5.70 6.02
N SER A 132 0.44 -6.76 5.32
CA SER A 132 -0.70 -6.77 4.41
C SER A 132 -1.85 -7.58 4.98
N VAL A 133 -3.05 -6.99 4.98
CA VAL A 133 -4.31 -7.67 5.31
C VAL A 133 -5.32 -7.41 4.21
N CYS A 134 -5.68 -8.47 3.48
CA CYS A 134 -6.43 -8.40 2.25
C CYS A 134 -7.75 -9.16 2.34
N TRP A 135 -8.78 -8.66 1.67
CA TRP A 135 -10.01 -9.39 1.42
C TRP A 135 -9.81 -10.23 0.18
N TYR A 136 -9.66 -11.55 0.35
CA TYR A 136 -9.54 -12.48 -0.76
C TYR A 136 -10.93 -12.76 -1.33
N ASP A 137 -11.19 -12.29 -2.55
CA ASP A 137 -12.49 -12.40 -3.20
C ASP A 137 -12.89 -13.86 -3.44
N ALA A 138 -11.93 -14.73 -3.74
CA ALA A 138 -12.18 -16.16 -3.94
C ALA A 138 -12.68 -16.86 -2.66
N TYR A 139 -12.19 -16.45 -1.49
CA TYR A 139 -12.53 -17.04 -0.20
C TYR A 139 -13.60 -16.27 0.57
N GLN A 140 -13.96 -15.06 0.10
CA GLN A 140 -14.84 -14.14 0.81
C GLN A 140 -14.40 -13.94 2.26
N ALA A 141 -13.09 -13.77 2.47
CA ALA A 141 -12.50 -13.70 3.80
C ALA A 141 -11.36 -12.67 3.86
N TRP A 142 -11.20 -12.04 5.02
CA TRP A 142 -10.00 -11.26 5.33
C TRP A 142 -8.89 -12.21 5.78
N MET A 143 -7.73 -12.10 5.15
CA MET A 143 -6.55 -12.87 5.52
C MET A 143 -5.31 -11.97 5.48
N PRO A 144 -4.34 -12.18 6.37
CA PRO A 144 -3.07 -11.49 6.29
C PRO A 144 -2.12 -12.25 5.36
N VAL A 145 -1.13 -11.54 4.83
CA VAL A 145 0.05 -12.21 4.26
C VAL A 145 0.87 -12.77 5.43
N GLY A 146 1.41 -13.99 5.27
CA GLY A 146 2.15 -14.68 6.34
C GLY A 146 3.47 -14.01 6.76
N ALA A 147 3.88 -12.96 6.05
CA ALA A 147 5.05 -12.16 6.33
C ALA A 147 4.70 -10.66 6.33
N ALA A 148 5.58 -9.85 6.92
CA ALA A 148 5.57 -8.40 6.83
C ALA A 148 6.93 -7.89 6.36
N MET A 149 6.97 -6.66 5.86
CA MET A 149 8.21 -6.01 5.43
C MET A 149 8.72 -5.07 6.51
N HIS A 150 9.91 -5.30 7.04
CA HIS A 150 10.65 -4.35 7.86
C HIS A 150 11.53 -3.47 6.97
N ILE A 151 11.50 -2.15 7.19
CA ILE A 151 12.30 -1.17 6.45
C ILE A 151 13.06 -0.32 7.48
N PRO A 152 14.40 -0.43 7.56
CA PRO A 152 15.19 0.28 8.56
C PRO A 152 15.25 1.78 8.28
N TYR A 153 15.21 2.61 9.33
CA TYR A 153 15.32 4.08 9.18
C TYR A 153 16.71 4.53 8.72
N GLU A 154 17.73 3.75 9.04
CA GLU A 154 19.11 3.97 8.58
C GLU A 154 19.43 3.17 7.30
N GLY A 155 18.39 2.61 6.66
CA GLY A 155 18.53 1.85 5.42
C GLY A 155 19.13 2.67 4.29
N ALA A 156 20.17 2.12 3.65
CA ALA A 156 20.74 2.71 2.46
C ALA A 156 19.85 2.49 1.23
N TRP A 157 19.76 3.51 0.38
CA TRP A 157 19.21 3.38 -0.97
C TRP A 157 20.17 2.53 -1.82
N ARG A 158 19.71 1.39 -2.32
CA ARG A 158 20.52 0.45 -3.11
C ARG A 158 20.06 0.37 -4.55
N ASP A 159 20.98 0.04 -5.44
CA ASP A 159 20.66 -0.16 -6.86
C ASP A 159 19.73 -1.36 -7.03
N ARG A 160 18.55 -1.11 -7.59
CA ARG A 160 17.54 -2.16 -7.84
C ARG A 160 18.00 -3.20 -8.87
N ASN A 161 19.02 -2.89 -9.66
CA ASN A 161 19.56 -3.82 -10.66
C ASN A 161 20.00 -5.15 -10.05
N ALA A 162 20.58 -5.15 -8.84
CA ALA A 162 20.97 -6.39 -8.18
C ALA A 162 19.75 -7.28 -7.90
N GLU A 163 18.67 -6.69 -7.35
CA GLU A 163 17.41 -7.40 -7.08
C GLU A 163 16.75 -7.91 -8.37
N ILE A 164 16.73 -7.10 -9.43
CA ILE A 164 16.19 -7.49 -10.75
C ILE A 164 16.99 -8.65 -11.33
N ILE A 165 18.31 -8.66 -11.19
CA ILE A 165 19.14 -9.76 -11.72
C ILE A 165 18.85 -11.05 -10.97
N THR A 166 18.71 -11.01 -9.65
CA THR A 166 18.59 -12.21 -8.82
C THR A 166 17.17 -12.74 -8.68
N SER A 167 16.14 -11.90 -8.86
CA SER A 167 14.75 -12.27 -8.63
C SER A 167 13.96 -12.56 -9.90
N ALA A 168 13.32 -13.73 -9.99
CA ALA A 168 12.45 -14.09 -11.10
C ALA A 168 11.24 -13.15 -11.19
N PHE A 169 10.59 -12.90 -10.06
CA PHE A 169 9.51 -11.93 -9.96
C PHE A 169 9.87 -10.57 -10.57
N TRP A 170 11.01 -9.97 -10.17
CA TRP A 170 11.40 -8.65 -10.68
C TRP A 170 11.74 -8.68 -12.18
N ARG A 171 12.31 -9.77 -12.70
CA ARG A 171 12.54 -9.94 -14.16
C ARG A 171 11.22 -9.96 -14.91
N ASP A 172 10.22 -10.68 -14.43
CA ASP A 172 8.93 -10.80 -15.09
C ASP A 172 8.15 -9.50 -15.07
N GLN A 173 8.24 -8.73 -13.98
CA GLN A 173 7.67 -7.39 -13.89
C GLN A 173 8.32 -6.41 -14.88
N VAL A 174 9.63 -6.53 -15.12
CA VAL A 174 10.34 -5.77 -16.17
C VAL A 174 9.89 -6.22 -17.57
N ALA A 175 9.83 -7.53 -17.82
CA ALA A 175 9.41 -8.10 -19.09
C ALA A 175 7.97 -7.72 -19.46
N ALA A 176 7.09 -7.62 -18.45
CA ALA A 176 5.71 -7.16 -18.59
C ALA A 176 5.56 -5.65 -18.81
N GLY A 177 6.66 -4.89 -18.78
CA GLY A 177 6.62 -3.42 -18.88
C GLY A 177 6.00 -2.72 -17.67
N ARG A 178 5.79 -3.43 -16.55
CA ARG A 178 5.25 -2.86 -15.30
C ARG A 178 6.28 -2.02 -14.56
N ILE A 179 7.56 -2.16 -14.91
CA ILE A 179 8.67 -1.37 -14.37
C ILE A 179 9.33 -0.62 -15.51
N SER A 180 9.25 0.71 -15.45
CA SER A 180 9.82 1.58 -16.47
C SER A 180 11.36 1.54 -16.47
N PRO A 181 12.02 1.87 -17.60
CA PRO A 181 13.47 2.01 -17.64
C PRO A 181 14.04 2.99 -16.62
N ALA A 182 13.29 4.05 -16.29
CA ALA A 182 13.68 5.01 -15.26
C ALA A 182 13.65 4.38 -13.86
N GLN A 183 12.63 3.56 -13.56
CA GLN A 183 12.52 2.85 -12.28
C GLN A 183 13.62 1.79 -12.10
N ARG A 184 14.05 1.12 -13.17
CA ARG A 184 15.17 0.16 -13.10
C ARG A 184 16.48 0.82 -12.68
N LYS A 185 16.72 2.05 -13.16
CA LYS A 185 17.92 2.83 -12.84
C LYS A 185 17.86 3.50 -11.46
N ALA A 186 16.68 3.59 -10.88
CA ALA A 186 16.49 4.24 -9.59
C ALA A 186 16.89 3.32 -8.45
N LYS A 187 17.44 3.93 -7.40
CA LYS A 187 17.70 3.21 -6.15
C LYS A 187 16.38 2.95 -5.42
N ALA A 188 16.39 1.93 -4.57
CA ALA A 188 15.26 1.56 -3.71
C ALA A 188 15.73 1.37 -2.27
N LEU A 189 14.85 1.66 -1.31
CA LEU A 189 15.02 1.19 0.06
C LEU A 189 14.84 -0.33 0.07
N THR A 190 15.81 -1.02 0.65
CA THR A 190 15.72 -2.46 0.87
C THR A 190 15.01 -2.75 2.18
N GLY A 191 14.11 -3.72 2.16
CA GLY A 191 13.48 -4.24 3.37
C GLY A 191 13.84 -5.69 3.64
N THR A 192 13.54 -6.14 4.85
CA THR A 192 13.70 -7.53 5.29
C THR A 192 12.33 -8.11 5.58
N LEU A 193 12.06 -9.31 5.07
CA LEU A 193 10.82 -10.01 5.38
C LEU A 193 10.89 -10.61 6.79
N ILE A 194 9.87 -10.35 7.59
CA ILE A 194 9.72 -10.87 8.95
C ILE A 194 8.51 -11.80 9.03
N PRO A 195 8.61 -12.93 9.75
CA PRO A 195 7.53 -13.90 9.84
C PRO A 195 6.42 -13.37 10.76
N VAL A 196 5.23 -13.18 10.22
CA VAL A 196 4.03 -12.86 11.01
C VAL A 196 3.28 -14.15 11.36
N MET A 197 3.21 -15.07 10.40
CA MET A 197 2.64 -16.41 10.59
C MET A 197 3.74 -17.44 10.32
N PRO A 198 4.65 -17.67 11.29
CA PRO A 198 5.86 -18.46 11.09
C PRO A 198 5.57 -19.88 10.55
N GLU A 199 4.64 -20.64 11.11
CA GLU A 199 4.36 -21.99 10.60
C GLU A 199 3.74 -21.98 9.20
N ALA A 200 2.88 -21.00 8.88
CA ALA A 200 2.34 -20.85 7.53
C ALA A 200 3.45 -20.50 6.53
N MET A 201 4.41 -19.66 6.94
CA MET A 201 5.60 -19.34 6.17
C MET A 201 6.49 -20.58 5.96
N GLN A 202 6.69 -21.39 7.01
CA GLN A 202 7.45 -22.65 6.94
C GLN A 202 6.80 -23.65 5.98
N GLN A 203 5.47 -23.75 6.02
CA GLN A 203 4.72 -24.62 5.13
C GLN A 203 4.93 -24.21 3.66
N LEU A 204 4.87 -22.90 3.36
CA LEU A 204 5.13 -22.40 2.02
C LEU A 204 6.57 -22.70 1.58
N PHE A 205 7.55 -22.52 2.47
CA PHE A 205 8.94 -22.89 2.22
C PHE A 205 9.09 -24.36 1.87
N GLY A 206 8.37 -25.25 2.56
CA GLY A 206 8.37 -26.69 2.25
C GLY A 206 7.72 -27.04 0.91
N GLN A 207 6.77 -26.24 0.43
CA GLN A 207 6.03 -26.50 -0.81
C GLN A 207 6.75 -26.02 -2.08
N MET A 208 7.36 -24.83 -2.04
CA MET A 208 7.97 -24.21 -3.24
C MET A 208 9.45 -23.85 -3.07
N GLY A 209 10.04 -24.12 -1.91
CA GLY A 209 11.40 -23.72 -1.58
C GLY A 209 11.51 -22.27 -1.09
N THR A 210 12.60 -21.98 -0.38
CA THR A 210 12.80 -20.70 0.31
C THR A 210 12.80 -19.50 -0.64
N THR A 211 13.54 -19.56 -1.75
CA THR A 211 13.67 -18.44 -2.69
C THR A 211 12.32 -18.07 -3.32
N ALA A 212 11.60 -19.03 -3.88
CA ALA A 212 10.31 -18.78 -4.53
C ALA A 212 9.27 -18.25 -3.53
N ALA A 213 9.22 -18.81 -2.31
CA ALA A 213 8.32 -18.32 -1.29
C ALA A 213 8.62 -16.87 -0.86
N PHE A 214 9.90 -16.49 -0.73
CA PHE A 214 10.27 -15.10 -0.47
C PHE A 214 9.79 -14.15 -1.58
N GLU A 215 9.91 -14.56 -2.84
CA GLU A 215 9.43 -13.76 -3.98
C GLU A 215 7.90 -13.62 -3.98
N VAL A 216 7.16 -14.69 -3.66
CA VAL A 216 5.70 -14.64 -3.51
C VAL A 216 5.30 -13.68 -2.39
N PHE A 217 5.94 -13.76 -1.22
CA PHE A 217 5.66 -12.79 -0.13
C PHE A 217 5.99 -11.36 -0.53
N GLN A 218 7.09 -11.14 -1.25
CA GLN A 218 7.46 -9.82 -1.75
C GLN A 218 6.41 -9.28 -2.73
N ALA A 219 5.94 -10.12 -3.66
CA ALA A 219 4.90 -9.76 -4.62
C ALA A 219 3.60 -9.36 -3.91
N ASP A 220 3.16 -10.16 -2.93
CA ASP A 220 1.92 -9.93 -2.18
C ASP A 220 1.96 -8.66 -1.32
N LEU A 221 3.12 -8.36 -0.70
CA LEU A 221 3.30 -7.17 0.15
C LEU A 221 3.50 -5.87 -0.64
N MET A 222 3.85 -5.97 -1.93
CA MET A 222 4.33 -4.82 -2.70
C MET A 222 3.32 -3.67 -2.77
N ASP A 223 2.02 -3.96 -2.90
CA ASP A 223 1.01 -2.91 -3.00
C ASP A 223 0.81 -2.18 -1.67
N GLU A 224 0.79 -2.90 -0.54
CA GLU A 224 0.66 -2.30 0.78
C GLU A 224 1.89 -1.47 1.15
N VAL A 225 3.09 -1.95 0.85
CA VAL A 225 4.34 -1.18 1.03
C VAL A 225 4.31 0.09 0.17
N ASN A 226 3.84 -0.01 -1.07
CA ASN A 226 3.73 1.16 -1.96
C ASN A 226 2.66 2.16 -1.50
N ALA A 227 1.51 1.70 -1.01
CA ALA A 227 0.47 2.56 -0.46
C ALA A 227 0.97 3.28 0.81
N TYR A 228 1.72 2.58 1.66
CA TYR A 228 2.39 3.18 2.81
C TYR A 228 3.37 4.27 2.39
N PHE A 229 4.26 3.98 1.44
CA PHE A 229 5.20 4.96 0.89
C PHE A 229 4.47 6.17 0.34
N ASP A 230 3.50 5.97 -0.55
CA ASP A 230 2.72 7.05 -1.14
C ASP A 230 2.13 7.99 -0.06
N MET A 231 1.61 7.44 1.04
CA MET A 231 1.10 8.22 2.17
C MET A 231 2.19 9.03 2.89
N VAL A 232 3.32 8.42 3.27
CA VAL A 232 4.39 9.16 3.99
C VAL A 232 5.04 10.23 3.12
N TYR A 233 5.23 9.96 1.83
CA TYR A 233 5.71 10.96 0.87
C TYR A 233 4.72 12.12 0.69
N ALA A 234 3.42 11.83 0.65
CA ALA A 234 2.40 12.86 0.59
C ALA A 234 2.43 13.70 1.87
N LEU A 235 2.46 13.09 3.05
CA LEU A 235 2.52 13.81 4.35
C LEU A 235 3.79 14.63 4.55
N ALA A 236 4.91 14.23 3.94
CA ALA A 236 6.14 15.02 3.96
C ALA A 236 6.03 16.33 3.15
N CYS A 237 5.03 16.45 2.26
CA CYS A 237 4.80 17.67 1.49
C CYS A 237 4.18 18.75 2.39
N ARG A 238 4.78 19.95 2.36
CA ARG A 238 4.37 21.09 3.22
C ARG A 238 2.89 21.50 3.11
N ASN A 239 2.25 21.17 1.99
CA ASN A 239 0.88 21.53 1.67
C ASN A 239 -0.08 20.34 1.80
N VAL A 240 0.33 19.23 2.41
CA VAL A 240 -0.54 18.09 2.69
C VAL A 240 -0.66 17.95 4.20
N ARG A 241 -1.86 17.68 4.69
CA ARG A 241 -2.13 17.40 6.10
C ARG A 241 -3.07 16.22 6.25
N ALA A 242 -2.88 15.44 7.30
CA ALA A 242 -3.88 14.47 7.75
C ALA A 242 -5.02 15.24 8.43
N VAL A 243 -6.25 14.99 8.01
CA VAL A 243 -7.43 15.57 8.65
C VAL A 243 -8.35 14.47 9.13
N GLU A 244 -8.65 14.51 10.42
CA GLU A 244 -9.57 13.56 11.04
C GLU A 244 -11.02 13.83 10.58
N ARG A 245 -11.74 12.74 10.38
CA ARG A 245 -13.16 12.69 10.07
C ARG A 245 -13.87 11.84 11.12
N PRO A 246 -15.02 12.31 11.62
CA PRO A 246 -15.74 11.61 12.67
C PRO A 246 -16.26 10.27 12.15
N ALA A 247 -16.31 9.28 13.04
CA ALA A 247 -16.94 8.00 12.76
C ALA A 247 -18.44 8.18 12.45
N PRO A 248 -19.03 7.38 11.54
CA PRO A 248 -20.45 7.48 11.22
C PRO A 248 -21.34 7.16 12.44
N LYS A 249 -22.03 8.20 12.96
CA LYS A 249 -22.85 8.11 14.18
C LYS A 249 -23.91 7.01 14.10
N PHE A 250 -24.58 6.87 12.95
CA PHE A 250 -25.62 5.86 12.75
C PHE A 250 -25.07 4.43 12.87
N LEU A 251 -23.95 4.13 12.22
CA LEU A 251 -23.30 2.82 12.29
C LEU A 251 -22.82 2.51 13.72
N ASN A 252 -22.29 3.50 14.43
CA ASN A 252 -21.88 3.32 15.83
C ASN A 252 -23.04 2.99 16.76
N ARG A 253 -24.21 3.63 16.58
CA ARG A 253 -25.42 3.25 17.34
C ARG A 253 -25.84 1.81 17.07
N GLN A 254 -25.80 1.37 15.81
CA GLN A 254 -26.13 -0.01 15.44
C GLN A 254 -25.13 -1.02 16.03
N ARG A 255 -23.83 -0.70 16.02
CA ARG A 255 -22.78 -1.53 16.62
C ARG A 255 -22.90 -1.63 18.13
N ALA A 256 -23.16 -0.51 18.82
CA ALA A 256 -23.43 -0.49 20.26
C ALA A 256 -24.60 -1.40 20.65
N ARG A 257 -25.71 -1.33 19.91
CA ARG A 257 -26.87 -2.22 20.12
C ARG A 257 -26.54 -3.71 19.96
N LYS A 258 -25.53 -4.05 19.17
CA LYS A 258 -25.05 -5.42 18.95
C LYS A 258 -23.87 -5.80 19.86
N GLY A 259 -23.53 -4.98 20.86
CA GLY A 259 -22.37 -5.22 21.72
C GLY A 259 -21.01 -5.16 21.01
N LYS A 260 -20.95 -4.61 19.79
CA LYS A 260 -19.71 -4.52 19.01
C LYS A 260 -18.94 -3.24 19.35
N PRO A 261 -17.59 -3.26 19.34
CA PRO A 261 -16.77 -2.06 19.51
C PRO A 261 -17.14 -0.96 18.50
N LEU A 262 -17.12 0.29 18.96
CA LEU A 262 -17.42 1.44 18.10
C LEU A 262 -16.35 1.62 17.02
N LEU A 263 -16.76 2.12 15.86
CA LEU A 263 -15.86 2.59 14.82
C LEU A 263 -15.14 3.83 15.34
N LYS A 264 -13.82 3.88 15.11
CA LYS A 264 -12.98 5.03 15.40
C LYS A 264 -13.16 6.12 14.32
N PRO A 265 -12.80 7.38 14.63
CA PRO A 265 -12.51 8.37 13.60
C PRO A 265 -11.45 7.84 12.61
N PHE A 266 -11.42 8.44 11.42
CA PHE A 266 -10.47 8.08 10.38
C PHE A 266 -9.87 9.35 9.77
N HIS A 267 -8.70 9.21 9.16
CA HIS A 267 -7.96 10.30 8.55
C HIS A 267 -8.08 10.24 7.04
N VAL A 268 -8.10 11.42 6.43
CA VAL A 268 -7.94 11.61 4.99
C VAL A 268 -6.81 12.59 4.77
N LEU A 269 -6.13 12.51 3.62
CA LEU A 269 -5.11 13.49 3.26
C LEU A 269 -5.79 14.67 2.55
N GLU A 270 -5.63 15.87 3.09
CA GLU A 270 -6.09 17.11 2.47
C GLU A 270 -4.91 17.95 2.00
N LEU A 271 -5.13 18.68 0.91
CA LEU A 271 -4.20 19.68 0.41
C LEU A 271 -4.57 21.06 0.96
N ALA A 272 -3.60 21.73 1.58
CA ALA A 272 -3.71 23.12 2.00
C ALA A 272 -3.49 24.05 0.80
N GLY A 273 -4.48 24.89 0.49
CA GLY A 273 -4.43 25.92 -0.56
C GLY A 273 -5.64 25.90 -1.50
N GLU A 274 -5.98 27.05 -2.07
CA GLU A 274 -7.09 27.21 -3.02
C GLU A 274 -6.90 26.31 -4.24
N VAL A 275 -7.99 25.66 -4.63
CA VAL A 275 -8.08 24.92 -5.89
C VAL A 275 -7.92 25.95 -7.00
N MET A 276 -6.76 26.00 -7.66
CA MET A 276 -6.59 26.80 -8.86
C MET A 276 -7.55 26.25 -9.94
N SER A 277 -8.69 26.91 -10.11
CA SER A 277 -9.59 26.71 -11.24
C SER A 277 -8.85 27.12 -12.51
N GLY A 278 -8.36 26.15 -13.27
CA GLY A 278 -7.69 26.41 -14.54
C GLY A 278 -8.64 27.10 -15.52
N GLY A 279 -8.35 28.35 -15.86
CA GLY A 279 -9.06 29.12 -16.87
C GLY A 279 -8.86 28.52 -18.26
N GLY A 280 -9.97 28.27 -18.96
CA GLY A 280 -9.98 27.73 -20.32
C GLY A 280 -9.59 28.79 -21.34
N GLY A 281 -8.49 28.54 -22.06
CA GLY A 281 -8.14 29.23 -23.29
C GLY A 281 -8.40 28.33 -24.48
N ILE A 282 -9.38 28.67 -25.31
CA ILE A 282 -9.68 27.98 -26.57
C ILE A 282 -8.73 28.53 -27.64
N GLY A 283 -7.84 27.68 -28.15
CA GLY A 283 -6.96 27.99 -29.27
C GLY A 283 -6.75 26.76 -30.14
N SER A 284 -7.17 26.84 -31.40
CA SER A 284 -7.12 25.76 -32.39
C SER A 284 -5.78 25.74 -33.13
N ASP A 285 -5.01 24.65 -33.05
CA ASP A 285 -4.16 24.20 -34.17
C ASP A 285 -3.67 22.74 -34.04
N ARG A 286 -3.58 22.01 -35.16
CA ARG A 286 -3.77 20.55 -35.24
C ARG A 286 -2.53 19.62 -35.16
N SER A 287 -1.43 19.98 -34.50
CA SER A 287 -0.25 19.08 -34.42
C SER A 287 0.68 19.30 -33.22
N GLY A 288 0.17 19.12 -32.00
CA GLY A 288 1.03 19.05 -30.81
C GLY A 288 0.72 17.88 -29.89
N PRO A 289 1.42 17.81 -28.72
CA PRO A 289 1.22 16.77 -27.72
C PRO A 289 -0.26 16.56 -27.41
N ARG A 290 -0.64 15.34 -27.01
CA ARG A 290 -2.03 15.05 -26.64
C ARG A 290 -2.31 15.47 -25.20
N ASP A 291 -3.55 15.85 -24.97
CA ASP A 291 -4.13 16.00 -23.65
C ASP A 291 -3.93 14.72 -22.83
N HIS A 292 -3.28 14.82 -21.68
CA HIS A 292 -3.14 13.70 -20.73
C HIS A 292 -3.29 14.16 -19.29
N ILE A 293 -3.95 13.33 -18.48
CA ILE A 293 -4.04 13.57 -17.06
C ILE A 293 -2.67 13.26 -16.45
N ARG A 294 -2.00 14.28 -15.93
CA ARG A 294 -0.78 14.11 -15.14
C ARG A 294 -1.19 13.86 -13.69
N ARG A 295 -0.90 12.67 -13.16
CA ARG A 295 -1.12 12.34 -11.74
C ARG A 295 -0.33 13.28 -10.82
N GLY A 296 -0.74 13.33 -9.55
CA GLY A 296 -0.03 14.10 -8.55
C GLY A 296 1.43 13.65 -8.44
N HIS A 297 2.33 14.61 -8.19
CA HIS A 297 3.75 14.32 -8.03
C HIS A 297 4.37 15.30 -7.03
N ILE A 298 5.50 14.88 -6.47
CA ILE A 298 6.29 15.70 -5.57
C ILE A 298 7.18 16.62 -6.41
N ARG A 299 7.16 17.91 -6.08
CA ARG A 299 8.09 18.90 -6.65
C ARG A 299 9.05 19.39 -5.57
N ARG A 300 10.34 19.35 -5.88
CA ARG A 300 11.39 20.03 -5.10
C ARG A 300 11.47 21.49 -5.55
N LEU A 301 11.38 22.41 -4.61
CA LEU A 301 11.53 23.86 -4.80
C LEU A 301 12.90 24.30 -4.27
N ALA A 302 13.22 25.59 -4.46
CA ALA A 302 14.41 26.19 -3.87
C ALA A 302 14.45 25.98 -2.33
N GLU A 303 15.66 25.92 -1.79
CA GLU A 303 15.92 25.78 -0.34
C GLU A 303 15.43 24.45 0.26
N GLY A 304 15.39 23.37 -0.54
CA GLY A 304 15.08 22.02 -0.06
C GLY A 304 13.61 21.76 0.25
N ARG A 305 12.71 22.69 -0.06
CA ARG A 305 11.27 22.56 0.20
C ARG A 305 10.63 21.56 -0.76
N ILE A 306 9.79 20.66 -0.23
CA ILE A 306 9.00 19.72 -1.03
C ILE A 306 7.51 20.06 -0.96
N THR A 307 6.84 19.99 -2.10
CA THR A 307 5.41 20.30 -2.23
C THR A 307 4.71 19.26 -3.10
N TRP A 308 3.47 18.95 -2.74
CA TRP A 308 2.59 18.15 -3.57
C TRP A 308 2.04 19.02 -4.69
N VAL A 309 2.20 18.57 -5.93
CA VAL A 309 1.53 19.15 -7.09
C VAL A 309 0.35 18.27 -7.42
N ASN A 310 -0.85 18.86 -7.45
CA ASN A 310 -2.10 18.14 -7.73
C ASN A 310 -2.07 17.44 -9.08
N GLN A 311 -2.87 16.39 -9.17
CA GLN A 311 -3.24 15.84 -10.46
C GLN A 311 -3.88 16.96 -11.29
N THR A 312 -3.42 17.12 -12.52
CA THR A 312 -3.88 18.17 -13.42
C THR A 312 -4.08 17.60 -14.80
N MET A 313 -5.10 18.10 -15.48
CA MET A 313 -5.21 17.96 -16.93
C MET A 313 -4.04 18.74 -17.53
N VAL A 314 -3.14 18.07 -18.25
CA VAL A 314 -2.14 18.73 -19.08
C VAL A 314 -2.70 18.76 -20.48
N HIS A 315 -3.12 19.93 -20.90
CA HIS A 315 -3.50 20.16 -22.28
C HIS A 315 -2.25 20.15 -23.14
N GLY A 316 -2.26 19.31 -24.17
CA GLY A 316 -1.34 19.47 -25.27
C GLY A 316 -1.92 20.43 -26.30
N ARG A 317 -1.18 20.70 -27.40
CA ARG A 317 -1.65 21.71 -28.38
C ARG A 317 -2.75 21.19 -29.31
N GLY A 318 -2.99 19.88 -29.34
CA GLY A 318 -4.07 19.27 -30.13
C GLY A 318 -5.28 19.01 -29.25
N GLY A 319 -6.41 19.66 -29.58
CA GLY A 319 -7.66 19.59 -28.82
C GLY A 319 -8.13 18.18 -28.43
N SER A 320 -8.93 18.13 -27.37
CA SER A 320 -9.46 16.91 -26.76
C SER A 320 -10.15 15.98 -27.76
N VAL A 321 -9.75 14.71 -27.76
CA VAL A 321 -10.41 13.65 -28.52
C VAL A 321 -11.21 12.79 -27.52
N ASP A 322 -12.51 13.06 -27.41
CA ASP A 322 -13.45 12.18 -26.70
C ASP A 322 -13.67 10.91 -27.53
N LYS A 323 -12.95 9.83 -27.18
CA LYS A 323 -13.22 8.50 -27.73
C LYS A 323 -14.04 7.71 -26.73
N VAL A 324 -15.36 7.79 -26.88
CA VAL A 324 -16.28 6.82 -26.27
C VAL A 324 -16.26 5.57 -27.15
N TYR A 325 -15.58 4.51 -26.68
CA TYR A 325 -15.67 3.20 -27.31
C TYR A 325 -16.93 2.49 -26.82
N SER A 326 -18.02 2.58 -27.58
CA SER A 326 -19.11 1.60 -27.47
C SER A 326 -18.71 0.35 -28.26
N VAL A 327 -18.42 -0.75 -27.56
CA VAL A 327 -18.27 -2.05 -28.22
C VAL A 327 -19.67 -2.50 -28.65
N ARG A 328 -19.97 -2.47 -29.95
CA ARG A 328 -21.11 -3.19 -30.49
C ARG A 328 -20.74 -4.67 -30.53
N ALA A 329 -21.53 -5.51 -29.85
CA ALA A 329 -21.48 -6.95 -30.06
C ALA A 329 -21.80 -7.22 -31.54
N GLY A 330 -20.87 -7.84 -32.26
CA GLY A 330 -21.12 -8.34 -33.60
C GLY A 330 -22.02 -9.57 -33.52
N ALA A 331 -23.07 -9.57 -34.33
CA ALA A 331 -23.89 -10.74 -34.64
C ALA A 331 -23.11 -11.73 -35.50
#